data_AF-G0EYH3-F1
#
_entry.id   AF-G0EYH3-F1
#
_cell.length_a   1.000
_cell.length_b   1.000
_cell.length_c   1.000
_cell.angle_alpha   90.00
_cell.angle_beta   90.00
_cell.angle_gamma   90.00
#
_symmetry.space_group_name_H-M   'P 1'
#
loop_
_entity.id
_entity.type
_entity.pdbx_description
1 polymer ?
#
loop_
_entity_poly.entity_id
_entity_poly.type
_entity_poly.pdbx_seq_one_letter_code
_entity_poly.pdbx_strand_id
1 'polypeptide(L)'
;MDAEFTQRTDAWIAHAVTGALSGAVWIGGAGLAFAVATAWLGVATPVPRALAAASLLLALPQLWLLLRVAIDRRLFDALATAQQGQPDLAGLDGALLELGWMPAQRAGRPLPDRARGALRLVRASAALTVCQLALALLTLILR
;
A
#
# COMPACT_ATOMS: atom_id res chain seq x y z
N MET A 1 24.87 -12.31 -17.55
CA MET A 1 23.50 -12.69 -17.18
C MET A 1 22.63 -12.35 -18.36
N ASP A 2 21.95 -13.34 -18.93
CA ASP A 2 21.30 -13.19 -20.24
C ASP A 2 20.09 -12.25 -20.15
N ALA A 3 19.88 -11.43 -21.18
CA ALA A 3 18.82 -10.43 -21.21
C ALA A 3 17.43 -11.08 -21.03
N GLU A 4 17.22 -12.25 -21.64
CA GLU A 4 15.99 -13.04 -21.53
C GLU A 4 15.72 -13.53 -20.09
N PHE A 5 16.76 -13.90 -19.35
CA PHE A 5 16.63 -14.34 -17.95
C PHE A 5 16.21 -13.17 -17.04
N THR A 6 16.82 -12.00 -17.24
CA THR A 6 16.49 -10.77 -16.51
C THR A 6 15.05 -10.36 -16.78
N GLN A 7 14.65 -10.39 -18.05
CA GLN A 7 13.29 -10.08 -18.50
C GLN A 7 12.23 -11.00 -17.88
N ARG A 8 12.49 -12.31 -17.87
CA ARG A 8 11.60 -13.29 -17.24
C ARG A 8 11.46 -13.06 -15.74
N THR A 9 12.58 -12.75 -15.07
CA THR A 9 12.60 -12.48 -13.62
C THR A 9 11.82 -11.21 -13.29
N ASP A 10 11.95 -10.15 -14.10
CA ASP A 10 11.22 -8.90 -13.93
C ASP A 10 9.70 -9.09 -14.07
N ALA A 11 9.25 -9.87 -15.05
CA ALA A 11 7.82 -10.20 -15.21
C ALA A 11 7.27 -10.93 -13.96
N TRP A 12 8.01 -11.89 -13.41
CA TRP A 12 7.61 -12.59 -12.18
C TRP A 12 7.60 -11.67 -10.96
N ILE A 13 8.57 -10.75 -10.84
CA ILE A 13 8.57 -9.73 -9.78
C ILE A 13 7.31 -8.86 -9.89
N ALA A 14 6.96 -8.40 -11.09
CA ALA A 14 5.78 -7.57 -11.30
C ALA A 14 4.49 -8.30 -10.87
N HIS A 15 4.30 -9.54 -11.32
CA HIS A 15 3.16 -10.37 -10.91
C HIS A 15 3.09 -10.57 -9.39
N ALA A 16 4.20 -10.92 -8.74
CA ALA A 16 4.25 -11.15 -7.31
C ALA A 16 3.89 -9.88 -6.51
N VAL A 17 4.39 -8.72 -6.95
CA VAL A 17 4.08 -7.43 -6.31
C VAL A 17 2.62 -7.05 -6.49
N THR A 18 2.04 -7.26 -7.68
CA THR A 18 0.59 -7.05 -7.91
C THR A 18 -0.26 -7.87 -6.96
N GLY A 19 0.10 -9.14 -6.74
CA GLY A 19 -0.55 -10.00 -5.75
C GLY A 19 -0.43 -9.45 -4.33
N ALA A 20 0.78 -9.07 -3.89
CA ALA A 20 1.01 -8.51 -2.57
C ALA A 20 0.22 -7.21 -2.32
N LEU A 21 0.17 -6.32 -3.32
CA LEU A 21 -0.60 -5.08 -3.24
C LEU A 21 -2.12 -5.34 -3.24
N SER A 22 -2.59 -6.36 -3.94
CA SER A 22 -4.00 -6.79 -3.88
C SER A 22 -4.40 -7.21 -2.47
N GLY A 23 -3.54 -7.99 -1.79
CA GLY A 23 -3.74 -8.33 -0.38
C GLY A 23 -3.70 -7.11 0.54
N ALA A 24 -2.80 -6.16 0.28
CA ALA A 24 -2.67 -4.94 1.07
C ALA A 24 -3.92 -4.05 1.01
N VAL A 25 -4.70 -4.07 -0.07
CA VAL A 25 -6.01 -3.37 -0.13
C VAL A 25 -6.95 -3.90 0.95
N TRP A 26 -7.04 -5.22 1.11
CA TRP A 26 -7.90 -5.83 2.13
C TRP A 26 -7.40 -5.59 3.55
N ILE A 27 -6.09 -5.68 3.77
CA ILE A 27 -5.45 -5.33 5.05
C ILE A 27 -5.75 -3.87 5.40
N GLY A 28 -5.60 -2.98 4.42
CA GLY A 28 -5.87 -1.56 4.52
C GLY A 28 -7.32 -1.28 4.95
N GLY A 29 -8.27 -1.88 4.22
CA GLY A 29 -9.70 -1.78 4.48
C GLY A 29 -10.11 -2.32 5.84
N ALA A 30 -9.52 -3.43 6.28
CA ALA A 30 -9.74 -3.96 7.63
C ALA A 30 -9.30 -2.97 8.72
N GLY A 31 -8.15 -2.30 8.53
CA GLY A 31 -7.69 -1.26 9.46
C GLY A 31 -8.65 -0.08 9.57
N LEU A 32 -9.25 0.35 8.45
CA LEU A 32 -10.29 1.39 8.46
C LEU A 32 -11.57 0.92 9.13
N ALA A 33 -11.97 -0.35 8.92
CA ALA A 33 -13.13 -0.93 9.58
C ALA A 33 -12.95 -0.95 11.12
N PHE A 34 -11.77 -1.32 11.60
CA PHE A 34 -11.45 -1.22 13.03
C PHE A 34 -11.49 0.22 13.55
N ALA A 35 -11.08 1.19 12.73
CA ALA A 35 -11.16 2.59 13.11
C ALA A 35 -12.60 3.08 13.30
N VAL A 36 -13.48 2.72 12.36
CA VAL A 36 -14.92 3.00 12.44
C VAL A 36 -15.54 2.29 13.65
N ALA A 37 -15.20 1.03 13.89
CA ALA A 37 -15.67 0.28 15.04
C ALA A 37 -15.25 0.95 16.37
N THR A 38 -14.01 1.41 16.46
CA THR A 38 -13.49 2.13 17.64
C THR A 38 -14.25 3.43 17.88
N ALA A 39 -14.47 4.23 16.83
CA ALA A 39 -15.22 5.47 16.92
C ALA A 39 -16.69 5.20 17.34
N TRP A 40 -17.33 4.19 16.76
CA TRP A 40 -18.70 3.80 17.10
C TRP A 40 -18.83 3.36 18.56
N LEU A 41 -17.93 2.50 19.03
CA LEU A 41 -17.88 2.07 20.43
C LEU A 41 -17.66 3.26 21.36
N GLY A 42 -16.80 4.21 20.97
CA GLY A 42 -16.51 5.41 21.76
C GLY A 42 -17.65 6.43 21.86
N VAL A 43 -18.63 6.39 20.95
CA VAL A 43 -19.85 7.23 21.05
C VAL A 43 -20.86 6.63 22.03
N ALA A 44 -20.87 5.31 22.18
CA ALA A 44 -21.87 4.58 22.98
C ALA A 44 -21.52 4.45 24.47
N THR A 45 -20.30 4.80 24.88
CA THR A 45 -19.80 4.66 26.26
C THR A 45 -18.90 5.83 26.66
N PRO A 46 -18.62 6.05 27.96
CA PRO A 46 -17.66 7.05 28.42
C PRO A 46 -16.20 6.66 28.15
N VAL A 47 -15.94 5.93 27.06
CA VAL A 47 -14.59 5.63 26.57
C VAL A 47 -13.81 6.93 26.49
N PRO A 48 -12.51 6.94 26.84
CA PRO A 48 -11.69 8.12 26.67
C PRO A 48 -11.74 8.56 25.21
N ARG A 49 -12.39 9.70 24.94
CA ARG A 49 -12.52 10.33 23.60
C ARG A 49 -11.18 10.38 22.84
N ALA A 50 -10.07 10.37 23.57
CA ALA A 50 -8.72 10.22 23.07
C ALA A 50 -8.50 8.96 22.21
N LEU A 51 -9.04 7.79 22.55
CA LEU A 51 -8.87 6.56 21.76
C LEU A 51 -9.60 6.63 20.42
N ALA A 52 -10.84 7.13 20.42
CA ALA A 52 -11.60 7.37 19.19
C ALA A 52 -10.89 8.42 18.31
N ALA A 53 -10.42 9.52 18.90
CA ALA A 53 -9.66 10.55 18.18
C ALA A 53 -8.35 9.98 17.59
N ALA A 54 -7.58 9.22 18.38
CA ALA A 54 -6.34 8.59 17.92
C ALA A 54 -6.60 7.61 16.76
N SER A 55 -7.67 6.83 16.84
CA SER A 55 -8.06 5.90 15.79
C SER A 55 -8.45 6.62 14.49
N LEU A 56 -9.20 7.71 14.56
CA LEU A 56 -9.51 8.54 13.40
C LEU A 56 -8.27 9.21 12.79
N LEU A 57 -7.35 9.70 13.63
CA LEU A 57 -6.09 10.28 13.16
C LEU A 57 -5.22 9.24 12.45
N LEU A 58 -5.17 8.00 12.94
CA LEU A 58 -4.46 6.89 12.29
C LEU A 58 -5.17 6.38 11.02
N ALA A 59 -6.46 6.66 10.84
CA ALA A 59 -7.17 6.31 9.61
C ALA A 59 -6.73 7.17 8.41
N LEU A 60 -6.28 8.40 8.64
CA LEU A 60 -5.77 9.29 7.58
C LEU A 60 -4.54 8.73 6.84
N PRO A 61 -3.43 8.35 7.52
CA PRO A 61 -2.30 7.73 6.84
C PRO A 61 -2.68 6.36 6.24
N GLN A 62 -3.65 5.63 6.82
CA GLN A 62 -4.15 4.38 6.26
C GLN A 62 -4.86 4.60 4.91
N LEU A 63 -5.71 5.64 4.79
CA LEU A 63 -6.35 6.03 3.54
C LEU A 63 -5.32 6.42 2.49
N TRP A 64 -4.29 7.17 2.88
CA TRP A 64 -3.19 7.54 2.00
C TRP A 64 -2.43 6.30 1.49
N LEU A 65 -2.12 5.35 2.38
CA LEU A 65 -1.46 4.11 1.99
C LEU A 65 -2.34 3.27 1.05
N LEU A 66 -3.64 3.18 1.31
CA LEU A 66 -4.59 2.49 0.42
C LEU A 66 -4.61 3.09 -0.98
N LEU A 67 -4.67 4.42 -1.08
CA LEU A 67 -4.58 5.11 -2.37
C LEU A 67 -3.28 4.73 -3.09
N ARG A 68 -2.15 4.80 -2.39
CA ARG A 68 -0.84 4.47 -2.97
C ARG A 68 -0.74 3.01 -3.39
N VAL A 69 -1.23 2.08 -2.57
CA VAL A 69 -1.29 0.64 -2.86
C VAL A 69 -2.14 0.39 -4.10
N ALA A 70 -3.30 1.05 -4.22
CA ALA A 70 -4.18 0.88 -5.38
C ALA A 70 -3.56 1.39 -6.69
N ILE A 71 -2.86 2.53 -6.63
CA ILE A 71 -2.11 3.08 -7.78
C ILE A 71 -0.98 2.12 -8.15
N ASP A 72 -0.11 1.79 -7.19
CA ASP A 72 1.04 0.92 -7.46
C ASP A 72 0.60 -0.45 -7.96
N ARG A 73 -0.53 -1.00 -7.47
CA ARG A 73 -1.08 -2.27 -7.94
C ARG A 73 -1.38 -2.23 -9.43
N ARG A 74 -2.04 -1.16 -9.90
CA ARG A 74 -2.38 -1.00 -11.33
C ARG A 74 -1.14 -0.81 -12.19
N LEU A 75 -0.13 -0.09 -11.68
CA LEU A 75 1.15 0.08 -12.38
C LEU A 75 1.88 -1.26 -12.54
N PHE A 76 2.03 -2.03 -11.46
CA PHE A 76 2.69 -3.34 -11.52
C PHE A 76 1.90 -4.36 -12.35
N ASP A 77 0.57 -4.30 -12.36
CA ASP A 77 -0.28 -5.12 -13.23
C ASP A 77 -0.07 -4.81 -14.72
N ALA A 78 0.02 -3.52 -15.07
CA ALA A 78 0.35 -3.09 -16.43
C ALA A 78 1.76 -3.54 -16.85
N LEU A 79 2.74 -3.47 -15.94
CA LEU A 79 4.09 -3.97 -16.19
C LEU A 79 4.15 -5.49 -16.36
N ALA A 80 3.31 -6.23 -15.62
CA ALA A 80 3.22 -7.68 -15.71
C ALA A 80 2.56 -8.17 -17.01
N THR A 81 1.66 -7.36 -17.58
CA THR A 81 0.87 -7.71 -18.78
C THR A 81 1.46 -7.17 -20.09
N ALA A 82 2.61 -6.50 -20.06
CA ALA A 82 3.26 -5.92 -21.23
C ALA A 82 3.60 -6.99 -22.31
N GLN A 83 2.94 -6.88 -23.48
CA GLN A 83 2.91 -7.90 -24.54
C GLN A 83 4.24 -8.21 -25.24
N GLN A 84 5.29 -7.41 -25.05
CA GLN A 84 6.61 -7.66 -25.66
C GLN A 84 7.62 -8.24 -24.65
N GLY A 85 7.11 -8.65 -23.48
CA GLY A 85 7.89 -9.24 -22.40
C GLY A 85 8.85 -8.27 -21.70
N GLN A 86 9.08 -7.06 -22.23
CA GLN A 86 9.92 -6.07 -21.59
C GLN A 86 9.04 -4.94 -21.02
N PRO A 87 9.01 -4.76 -19.69
CA PRO A 87 8.29 -3.65 -19.10
C PRO A 87 8.90 -2.32 -19.57
N ASP A 88 8.09 -1.44 -20.18
CA ASP A 88 8.53 -0.09 -20.57
C ASP A 88 8.67 0.82 -19.34
N LEU A 89 9.77 0.61 -18.60
CA LEU A 89 10.09 1.40 -17.41
C LEU A 89 10.45 2.84 -17.75
N ALA A 90 10.96 3.10 -18.96
CA ALA A 90 11.33 4.44 -19.39
C ALA A 90 10.09 5.29 -19.70
N GLY A 91 9.12 4.73 -20.43
CA GLY A 91 7.82 5.38 -20.66
C GLY A 91 7.05 5.59 -19.36
N LEU A 92 7.07 4.61 -18.44
CA LEU A 92 6.52 4.78 -17.10
C LEU A 92 7.19 5.93 -16.34
N ASP A 93 8.52 6.00 -16.33
CA ASP A 93 9.25 7.05 -15.64
C ASP A 93 8.96 8.43 -16.24
N GLY A 94 8.86 8.52 -17.57
CA GLY A 94 8.44 9.74 -18.28
C GLY A 94 7.06 10.23 -17.82
N ALA A 95 6.06 9.35 -17.82
CA ALA A 95 4.72 9.68 -17.36
C ALA A 95 4.69 10.10 -15.88
N LEU A 96 5.43 9.41 -15.00
CA LEU A 96 5.50 9.74 -13.58
C LEU A 96 6.21 11.08 -13.32
N LEU A 97 7.17 11.46 -14.16
CA LEU A 97 7.84 12.76 -14.10
C LEU A 97 6.91 13.88 -14.57
N GLU A 98 6.23 13.71 -15.70
CA GLU A 98 5.26 14.68 -16.22
C GLU A 98 4.11 14.93 -15.24
N LEU A 99 3.64 13.89 -14.54
CA LEU A 99 2.62 14.01 -13.50
C LEU A 99 3.14 14.60 -12.19
N GLY A 100 4.45 14.81 -12.04
CA GLY A 100 5.08 15.26 -10.79
C GLY A 100 5.00 14.22 -9.65
N TRP A 101 4.73 12.96 -9.97
CA TRP A 101 4.57 11.86 -9.00
C TRP A 101 5.89 11.21 -8.60
N MET A 102 6.96 11.49 -9.35
CA MET A 102 8.30 11.00 -9.07
C MET A 102 9.33 12.11 -9.28
N PRO A 103 10.29 12.30 -8.35
CA PRO A 103 11.41 13.20 -8.57
C PRO A 103 12.43 12.59 -9.54
N ALA A 104 13.09 13.42 -10.35
CA ALA A 104 14.02 12.98 -11.41
C ALA A 104 15.13 12.04 -10.92
N GLN A 105 15.62 12.22 -9.70
CA GLN A 105 16.67 11.39 -9.10
C GLN A 105 16.25 9.92 -8.90
N ARG A 106 14.95 9.63 -9.00
CA ARG A 106 14.39 8.28 -8.83
C ARG A 106 14.10 7.58 -10.16
N ALA A 107 14.27 8.25 -11.30
CA ALA A 107 14.14 7.63 -12.61
C ALA A 107 15.25 6.60 -12.88
N GLY A 108 14.98 5.62 -13.73
CA GLY A 108 15.96 4.60 -14.15
C GLY A 108 16.21 3.49 -13.12
N ARG A 109 15.50 3.48 -11.98
CA ARG A 109 15.65 2.40 -10.98
C ARG A 109 15.21 1.05 -11.56
N PRO A 110 15.93 -0.05 -11.27
CA PRO A 110 15.55 -1.38 -11.74
C PRO A 110 14.30 -1.88 -11.02
N LEU A 111 13.56 -2.80 -11.65
CA LEU A 111 12.28 -3.29 -11.13
C LEU A 111 12.36 -3.91 -9.71
N PRO A 112 13.40 -4.68 -9.33
CA PRO A 112 13.54 -5.19 -7.96
C PRO A 112 13.59 -4.09 -6.90
N ASP A 113 14.20 -2.94 -7.20
CA ASP A 113 14.28 -1.82 -6.27
C ASP A 113 12.92 -1.14 -6.11
N ARG A 114 12.15 -1.03 -7.20
CA ARG A 114 10.77 -0.54 -7.19
C ARG A 114 9.87 -1.47 -6.38
N ALA A 115 10.02 -2.78 -6.56
CA ALA A 115 9.27 -3.82 -5.83
C ALA A 115 9.50 -3.72 -4.32
N ARG A 116 10.74 -3.53 -3.86
CA ARG A 116 11.03 -3.31 -2.43
C ARG A 116 10.34 -2.05 -1.90
N GLY A 117 10.26 -0.99 -2.70
CA GLY A 117 9.48 0.21 -2.40
C GLY A 117 7.99 -0.09 -2.16
N ALA A 118 7.35 -0.82 -3.08
CA ALA A 118 5.95 -1.23 -2.96
C ALA A 118 5.70 -2.13 -1.74
N LEU A 119 6.58 -3.09 -1.48
CA LEU A 119 6.45 -3.99 -0.31
C LEU A 119 6.59 -3.25 1.03
N ARG A 120 7.30 -2.11 1.08
CA ARG A 120 7.30 -1.25 2.28
C ARG A 120 5.92 -0.66 2.57
N LEU A 121 5.14 -0.34 1.54
CA LEU A 121 3.76 0.15 1.69
C LEU A 121 2.84 -0.93 2.25
N VAL A 122 3.02 -2.18 1.78
CA VAL A 122 2.30 -3.35 2.32
C VAL A 122 2.57 -3.51 3.81
N ARG A 123 3.85 -3.47 4.21
CA ARG A 123 4.27 -3.57 5.62
C ARG A 123 3.74 -2.42 6.47
N ALA A 124 3.79 -1.19 5.95
CA ALA A 124 3.24 -0.02 6.63
C ALA A 124 1.72 -0.13 6.83
N SER A 125 0.99 -0.60 5.81
CA SER A 125 -0.46 -0.81 5.89
C SER A 125 -0.81 -1.88 6.94
N ALA A 126 -0.05 -2.98 6.98
CA ALA A 126 -0.20 -4.01 7.99
C ALA A 126 0.07 -3.50 9.40
N ALA A 127 1.13 -2.71 9.59
CA ALA A 127 1.46 -2.12 10.89
C ALA A 127 0.34 -1.19 11.39
N LEU A 128 -0.18 -0.31 10.54
CA LEU A 128 -1.30 0.56 10.90
C LEU A 128 -2.58 -0.24 11.20
N THR A 129 -2.87 -1.29 10.43
CA THR A 129 -4.01 -2.18 10.73
C THR A 129 -3.87 -2.85 12.09
N VAL A 130 -2.68 -3.31 12.49
CA VAL A 130 -2.42 -3.87 13.82
C VAL A 130 -2.63 -2.80 14.91
N CYS A 131 -2.16 -1.57 14.70
CA CYS A 131 -2.41 -0.47 15.63
C CYS A 131 -3.91 -0.19 15.79
N GLN A 132 -4.67 -0.18 14.68
CA GLN A 132 -6.12 0.03 14.71
C GLN A 132 -6.85 -1.11 15.43
N LEU A 133 -6.43 -2.35 15.22
CA LEU A 133 -6.96 -3.50 15.95
C LEU A 133 -6.69 -3.37 17.45
N ALA A 134 -5.47 -2.99 17.85
CA ALA A 134 -5.12 -2.80 19.25
C ALA A 134 -5.98 -1.70 19.91
N LEU A 135 -6.23 -0.59 19.22
CA LEU A 135 -7.12 0.48 19.70
C LEU A 135 -8.57 0.00 19.84
N ALA A 136 -9.06 -0.79 18.88
CA ALA A 136 -10.41 -1.35 18.93
C ALA A 136 -10.56 -2.31 20.12
N LEU A 137 -9.59 -3.21 20.33
CA LEU A 137 -9.58 -4.15 21.46
C LEU A 137 -9.47 -3.42 22.80
N LEU A 138 -8.58 -2.43 22.91
CA LEU A 138 -8.45 -1.63 24.13
C LEU A 138 -9.76 -0.90 24.46
N THR A 139 -10.40 -0.33 23.44
CA THR A 139 -11.70 0.34 23.59
C THR A 139 -12.78 -0.63 24.06
N LEU A 140 -12.79 -1.87 23.55
CA LEU A 140 -13.72 -2.90 23.98
C LEU A 140 -13.49 -3.33 25.44
N ILE A 141 -12.24 -3.44 25.88
CA ILE A 141 -11.88 -3.83 27.25
C ILE A 141 -12.21 -2.72 28.26
N LEU A 142 -12.06 -1.46 27.87
CA LEU A 142 -12.33 -0.29 28.72
C LEU A 142 -13.79 0.18 28.67
N ARG A 143 -14.64 -0.49 27.88
CA ARG A 143 -16.06 -0.18 27.71
C ARG A 143 -16.86 -0.56 28.94
#